data_AF-F3FVJ9-F1
#
_entry.id   AF-F3FVJ9-F1
#
_cell.length_a   1.000
_cell.length_b   1.000
_cell.length_c   1.000
_cell.angle_alpha   90.00
_cell.angle_beta   90.00
_cell.angle_gamma   90.00
#
_symmetry.space_group_name_H-M   'P 1'
#
loop_
_entity.id
_entity.type
_entity.pdbx_description
1 polymer ?
#
loop_
_entity_poly.entity_id
_entity_poly.type
_entity_poly.pdbx_seq_one_letter_code
_entity_poly.pdbx_strand_id
1 'polypeptide(L)'
;SSGLLAGKPLPFQPLLVQYRDYAVWQRSWLEAGEQARQLDYWRSHLGEEHPLLELPTDRPYPALPSHDGARLELALEPELLRNLKSLAQRQGVTLFVVLLATFKSLLHRYSGQTDIRVGGLIANRP
;
A
#
# COMPACT_ATOMS: atom_id res chain seq x y z
N SER A 1 -20.22 35.23 -27.93
CA SER A 1 -19.09 36.05 -27.43
C SER A 1 -18.85 35.70 -25.97
N SER A 2 -17.96 34.75 -25.70
CA SER A 2 -16.50 34.92 -25.50
C SER A 2 -16.20 35.36 -24.07
N GLY A 3 -15.97 34.38 -23.18
CA GLY A 3 -15.67 34.61 -21.77
C GLY A 3 -15.09 33.41 -21.01
N LEU A 4 -14.56 32.40 -21.72
CA LEU A 4 -13.90 31.22 -21.11
C LEU A 4 -12.37 31.26 -21.28
N LEU A 5 -11.78 32.42 -21.65
CA LEU A 5 -10.34 32.59 -21.88
C LEU A 5 -9.68 33.66 -20.99
N ALA A 6 -10.18 33.86 -19.78
CA ALA A 6 -9.46 34.66 -18.78
C ALA A 6 -9.25 33.77 -17.55
N GLY A 7 -8.01 33.31 -17.35
CA GLY A 7 -7.56 32.56 -16.17
C GLY A 7 -7.73 33.38 -14.88
N LYS A 8 -8.97 33.58 -14.46
CA LYS A 8 -9.32 34.15 -13.17
C LYS A 8 -9.06 33.06 -12.12
N PRO A 9 -8.15 33.29 -11.15
CA PRO A 9 -7.99 32.36 -10.05
C PRO A 9 -9.32 32.27 -9.30
N LEU A 10 -9.84 31.04 -9.20
CA LEU A 10 -10.96 30.73 -8.31
C LEU A 10 -10.55 31.16 -6.89
N PRO A 11 -11.42 31.82 -6.10
CA PRO A 11 -11.10 32.17 -4.73
C PRO A 11 -10.99 30.87 -3.93
N PHE A 12 -9.77 30.36 -3.81
CA PHE A 12 -9.47 29.19 -2.99
C PHE A 12 -9.69 29.62 -1.54
N GLN A 13 -10.65 29.01 -0.85
CA GLN A 13 -10.77 29.19 0.59
C GLN A 13 -9.46 28.67 1.22
N PRO A 14 -8.78 29.46 2.07
CA PRO A 14 -7.58 28.98 2.72
C PRO A 14 -7.93 27.71 3.50
N LEU A 15 -7.16 26.65 3.28
CA LEU A 15 -7.30 25.40 4.04
C LEU A 15 -7.18 25.73 5.52
N LEU A 16 -8.28 25.51 6.26
CA LEU A 16 -8.40 25.83 7.69
C LEU A 16 -7.41 25.04 8.56
N VAL A 17 -6.83 23.96 8.02
CA VAL A 17 -5.79 23.15 8.67
C VAL A 17 -4.61 23.07 7.73
N GLN A 18 -3.45 23.54 8.17
CA GLN A 18 -2.20 23.39 7.43
C GLN A 18 -1.54 22.07 7.84
N TYR A 19 -0.74 21.46 6.95
CA TYR A 19 -0.03 20.22 7.26
C TYR A 19 0.86 20.33 8.51
N ARG A 20 1.37 21.53 8.82
CA ARG A 20 2.13 21.77 10.05
C ARG A 20 1.30 21.48 11.31
N ASP A 21 0.02 21.85 11.29
CA ASP A 21 -0.85 21.74 12.45
C ASP A 21 -1.20 20.26 12.66
N TYR A 22 -1.38 19.51 11.56
CA TYR A 22 -1.47 18.06 11.57
C TYR A 22 -0.21 17.39 12.12
N ALA A 23 0.99 17.81 11.69
CA ALA A 23 2.24 17.22 12.17
C ALA A 23 2.45 17.44 13.68
N VAL A 24 2.12 18.64 14.19
CA VAL A 24 2.16 18.95 15.64
C VAL A 24 1.14 18.11 16.40
N TRP A 25 -0.08 17.99 15.88
CA TRP A 25 -1.11 17.14 16.46
C TRP A 25 -0.67 15.66 16.49
N GLN A 26 -0.19 15.13 15.36
CA GLN A 26 0.24 13.74 15.24
C GLN A 26 1.36 13.42 16.22
N ARG A 27 2.34 14.32 16.36
CA ARG A 27 3.41 14.18 17.35
C ARG A 27 2.86 14.15 18.78
N SER A 28 1.98 15.08 19.12
CA SER A 28 1.40 15.16 20.47
C SER A 28 0.58 13.90 20.79
N TRP A 29 -0.17 13.38 19.82
CA TRP A 29 -0.93 12.13 19.94
C TRP A 29 -0.02 10.91 20.12
N LEU A 30 1.08 10.82 19.36
CA LEU A 30 2.08 9.76 19.51
C LEU A 30 2.74 9.81 20.90
N GLU A 31 3.15 10.99 21.36
CA GLU A 31 3.77 11.22 22.67
C GLU A 31 2.79 10.92 23.84
N ALA A 32 1.48 11.08 23.62
CA ALA A 32 0.44 10.76 24.61
C ALA A 32 0.21 9.26 24.85
N GLY A 33 1.03 8.38 24.24
CA GLY A 33 1.05 6.94 24.50
C GLY A 33 0.70 6.08 23.28
N GLU A 34 0.20 6.68 22.19
CA GLU A 34 -0.09 5.93 20.97
C GLU A 34 1.18 5.32 20.36
N GLN A 35 2.32 6.00 20.47
CA GLN A 35 3.59 5.48 19.97
C GLN A 35 3.95 4.13 20.60
N ALA A 36 3.84 4.02 21.93
CA ALA A 36 4.11 2.78 22.64
C ALA A 36 3.12 1.69 22.22
N ARG A 37 1.82 2.02 22.16
CA ARG A 37 0.76 1.09 21.74
C ARG A 37 1.00 0.53 20.34
N GLN A 38 1.35 1.38 19.37
CA GLN A 38 1.62 0.94 18.00
C GLN A 38 2.91 0.12 17.91
N LEU A 39 3.96 0.52 18.63
CA LEU A 39 5.21 -0.22 18.66
C LEU A 39 5.00 -1.65 19.20
N ASP A 40 4.31 -1.77 20.34
CA ASP A 40 4.02 -3.07 20.95
C ASP A 40 3.17 -3.94 20.03
N TYR A 41 2.15 -3.36 19.40
CA TYR A 41 1.34 -4.05 18.40
C TYR A 41 2.21 -4.60 17.26
N TRP A 42 3.04 -3.76 16.62
CA TRP A 42 3.84 -4.20 15.46
C TRP A 42 4.92 -5.20 15.85
N ARG A 43 5.58 -5.04 17.00
CA ARG A 43 6.55 -6.02 17.50
C ARG A 43 5.89 -7.38 17.74
N SER A 44 4.72 -7.39 18.39
CA SER A 44 3.98 -8.63 18.62
C SER A 44 3.51 -9.29 17.32
N HIS A 45 3.15 -8.49 16.31
CA HIS A 45 2.60 -8.99 15.06
C HIS A 45 3.67 -9.46 14.06
N LEU A 46 4.81 -8.77 13.99
CA LEU A 46 5.89 -9.10 13.05
C LEU A 46 6.85 -10.15 13.60
N GLY A 47 6.87 -10.36 14.92
CA GLY A 47 7.81 -11.24 15.58
C GLY A 47 9.27 -10.79 15.41
N GLU A 48 10.19 -11.69 15.77
CA GLU A 48 11.64 -11.43 15.73
C GLU A 48 12.30 -11.97 14.44
N GLU A 49 11.62 -12.88 13.74
CA GLU A 49 12.13 -13.46 12.50
C GLU A 49 11.58 -12.72 11.28
N HIS A 50 12.47 -12.35 10.37
CA HIS A 50 12.15 -11.69 9.11
C HIS A 50 12.81 -12.42 7.94
N PRO A 51 12.35 -13.63 7.59
CA PRO A 51 12.93 -14.39 6.50
C PRO A 51 12.82 -13.61 5.19
N LEU A 52 13.91 -13.62 4.42
CA LEU A 52 13.92 -13.02 3.10
C LEU A 52 13.07 -13.87 2.14
N LEU A 53 12.33 -13.22 1.25
CA LEU A 53 11.61 -13.92 0.18
C LEU A 53 12.62 -14.46 -0.84
N GLU A 54 12.64 -15.78 -1.02
CA GLU A 54 13.55 -16.49 -1.94
C GLU A 54 12.83 -16.81 -3.24
N LEU A 55 13.01 -15.97 -4.26
CA LEU A 55 12.48 -16.21 -5.60
C LEU A 55 13.53 -16.86 -6.49
N PRO A 56 13.13 -17.66 -7.50
CA PRO A 56 14.04 -18.15 -8.52
C PRO A 56 14.49 -16.97 -9.40
N THR A 57 15.52 -16.25 -8.95
CA THR A 57 16.07 -15.09 -9.66
C THR A 57 17.18 -15.53 -10.61
N ASP A 58 17.19 -14.97 -11.82
CA ASP A 58 18.23 -15.25 -12.82
C ASP A 58 19.64 -14.79 -12.39
N ARG A 59 19.72 -13.88 -11.40
CA ARG A 59 20.97 -13.31 -10.88
C ARG A 59 20.91 -13.19 -9.36
N PRO A 60 22.04 -13.41 -8.66
CA PRO A 60 22.09 -13.20 -7.21
C PRO A 60 21.80 -11.73 -6.88
N TYR A 61 21.20 -11.50 -5.70
CA TYR A 61 20.88 -10.16 -5.24
C TYR A 61 22.16 -9.32 -5.09
N PRO A 62 22.26 -8.14 -5.72
CA PRO A 62 23.46 -7.33 -5.67
C PRO A 62 23.64 -6.69 -4.28
N ALA A 63 24.89 -6.53 -3.83
CA ALA A 63 25.21 -5.91 -2.54
C ALA A 63 24.83 -4.41 -2.47
N LEU A 64 24.74 -3.75 -3.62
CA LEU A 64 24.29 -2.36 -3.78
C LEU A 64 23.07 -2.35 -4.72
N PRO A 65 21.91 -1.84 -4.28
CA PRO A 65 20.74 -1.71 -5.15
C PRO A 65 21.02 -0.71 -6.29
N SER A 66 20.85 -1.12 -7.55
CA SER A 66 21.05 -0.20 -8.68
C SER A 66 19.85 0.71 -8.94
N HIS A 67 18.72 0.50 -8.23
CA HIS A 67 17.43 1.17 -8.44
C HIS A 67 16.85 1.08 -9.85
N ASP A 68 17.48 0.33 -10.76
CA ASP A 68 16.97 0.04 -12.09
C ASP A 68 15.78 -0.93 -11.98
N GLY A 69 14.61 -0.49 -12.43
CA GLY A 69 13.38 -1.28 -12.40
C GLY A 69 12.59 -1.14 -13.68
N ALA A 70 11.96 -2.23 -14.11
CA ALA A 70 10.97 -2.20 -15.17
C ALA A 70 9.57 -2.04 -14.58
N ARG A 71 8.69 -1.32 -15.28
CA ARG A 71 7.26 -1.28 -14.96
C ARG A 71 6.51 -2.18 -15.93
N LEU A 72 5.79 -3.15 -15.38
CA LEU A 72 4.90 -4.04 -16.13
C LEU A 72 3.46 -3.72 -15.76
N GLU A 73 2.64 -3.44 -16.76
CA GLU A 73 1.21 -3.20 -16.57
C GLU A 73 0.43 -4.48 -16.89
N LEU A 74 -0.51 -4.82 -16.01
CA LEU A 74 -1.40 -5.96 -16.17
C LEU A 74 -2.82 -5.44 -16.35
N ALA A 75 -3.38 -5.63 -17.55
CA ALA A 75 -4.79 -5.36 -17.81
C ALA A 75 -5.62 -6.59 -17.45
N LEU A 76 -6.70 -6.39 -16.71
CA LEU A 76 -7.68 -7.43 -16.41
C LEU A 76 -8.85 -7.30 -17.38
N GLU A 77 -9.16 -8.38 -18.08
CA GLU A 77 -10.34 -8.44 -18.94
C GLU A 77 -11.62 -8.11 -18.13
N PRO A 78 -12.60 -7.39 -18.70
CA PRO A 78 -13.78 -6.95 -17.97
C PRO A 78 -14.55 -8.10 -17.29
N GLU A 79 -14.58 -9.27 -17.92
CA GLU A 79 -15.21 -10.45 -17.35
C GLU A 79 -14.49 -10.99 -16.11
N LEU A 80 -13.16 -11.10 -16.18
CA LEU A 80 -12.35 -11.50 -15.04
C LEU A 80 -12.52 -10.53 -13.88
N LEU A 81 -12.52 -9.22 -14.15
CA LEU A 81 -12.74 -8.20 -13.13
C LEU A 81 -14.11 -8.35 -12.46
N ARG A 82 -15.19 -8.62 -13.21
CA ARG A 82 -16.52 -8.87 -12.64
C ARG A 82 -16.53 -10.12 -11.76
N ASN A 83 -15.88 -11.19 -12.19
CA ASN A 83 -15.80 -12.43 -11.43
C ASN A 83 -15.03 -12.27 -10.13
N LEU A 84 -13.90 -11.53 -10.15
CA LEU A 84 -13.12 -11.20 -8.96
C LEU A 84 -13.90 -10.31 -7.98
N LYS A 85 -14.63 -9.30 -8.47
CA LYS A 85 -15.51 -8.47 -7.63
C LYS A 85 -16.62 -9.30 -6.98
N SER A 86 -17.22 -10.21 -7.73
CA SER A 86 -18.25 -11.11 -7.20
C SER A 86 -17.68 -12.06 -6.15
N LEU A 87 -16.45 -12.57 -6.35
CA LEU A 87 -15.74 -13.36 -5.34
C LEU A 87 -15.49 -12.55 -4.06
N ALA A 88 -14.99 -11.32 -4.20
CA ALA A 88 -14.74 -10.44 -3.07
C ALA A 88 -16.03 -10.21 -2.25
N GLN A 89 -17.15 -9.94 -2.92
CA GLN A 89 -18.45 -9.77 -2.29
C GLN A 89 -18.91 -11.04 -1.56
N ARG A 90 -18.82 -12.22 -2.19
CA ARG A 90 -19.19 -13.49 -1.56
C ARG A 90 -18.37 -13.81 -0.32
N GLN A 91 -17.11 -13.38 -0.29
CA GLN A 91 -16.19 -13.60 0.84
C GLN A 91 -16.21 -12.45 1.86
N GLY A 92 -17.00 -11.40 1.63
CA GLY A 92 -17.06 -10.24 2.53
C GLY A 92 -15.76 -9.43 2.61
N VAL A 93 -14.91 -9.48 1.58
CA VAL A 93 -13.62 -8.78 1.52
C VAL A 93 -13.56 -7.79 0.36
N THR A 94 -12.53 -6.95 0.34
CA THR A 94 -12.31 -6.02 -0.77
C THR A 94 -11.64 -6.71 -1.95
N LEU A 95 -11.78 -6.14 -3.16
CA LEU A 95 -11.04 -6.61 -4.34
C LEU A 95 -9.52 -6.60 -4.10
N PHE A 96 -9.02 -5.62 -3.34
CA PHE A 96 -7.63 -5.54 -2.94
C PHE A 96 -7.18 -6.80 -2.18
N VAL A 97 -7.96 -7.27 -1.21
CA VAL A 97 -7.64 -8.49 -0.44
C VAL A 97 -7.60 -9.73 -1.35
N VAL A 98 -8.52 -9.84 -2.32
CA VAL A 98 -8.53 -10.95 -3.29
C VAL A 98 -7.27 -10.93 -4.16
N LEU A 99 -6.88 -9.76 -4.66
CA LEU A 99 -5.68 -9.60 -5.49
C LEU A 99 -4.40 -9.86 -4.66
N LEU A 100 -4.35 -9.35 -3.43
CA LEU A 100 -3.24 -9.58 -2.50
C LEU A 100 -3.09 -11.08 -2.17
N ALA A 101 -4.20 -11.77 -1.91
CA ALA A 101 -4.18 -13.22 -1.66
C ALA A 101 -3.68 -13.98 -2.89
N THR A 102 -4.18 -13.64 -4.08
CA THR A 102 -3.71 -14.22 -5.35
C THR A 102 -2.20 -14.00 -5.54
N PHE A 103 -1.71 -12.79 -5.27
CA PHE A 103 -0.30 -12.46 -5.36
C PHE A 103 0.53 -13.27 -4.35
N LYS A 104 0.11 -13.37 -3.08
CA LYS A 104 0.78 -14.20 -2.07
C LYS A 104 0.81 -15.68 -2.47
N SER A 105 -0.27 -16.21 -3.04
CA SER A 105 -0.31 -17.59 -3.56
C SER A 105 0.69 -17.80 -4.70
N LEU A 106 0.86 -16.79 -5.57
CA LEU A 106 1.87 -16.84 -6.63
C LEU A 106 3.29 -16.87 -6.06
N LEU A 107 3.58 -16.01 -5.09
CA LEU A 107 4.87 -15.99 -4.41
C LEU A 107 5.16 -17.33 -3.72
N HIS A 108 4.19 -17.87 -2.97
CA HIS A 108 4.28 -19.19 -2.36
C HIS A 108 4.59 -20.28 -3.39
N ARG A 109 3.93 -20.26 -4.54
CA ARG A 109 4.18 -21.24 -5.61
C ARG A 109 5.61 -21.18 -6.14
N TYR A 110 6.23 -20.00 -6.18
CA TYR A 110 7.60 -19.82 -6.68
C TYR A 110 8.68 -20.03 -5.63
N SER A 111 8.43 -19.70 -4.36
CA SER A 111 9.42 -19.80 -3.29
C SER A 111 9.26 -21.02 -2.39
N GLY A 112 8.09 -21.65 -2.35
CA GLY A 112 7.72 -22.67 -1.36
C GLY A 112 7.50 -22.12 0.05
N GLN A 113 7.72 -20.82 0.29
CA GLN A 113 7.64 -20.22 1.62
C GLN A 113 6.18 -19.96 2.02
N THR A 114 5.83 -20.26 3.27
CA THR A 114 4.47 -20.07 3.80
C THR A 114 4.32 -18.76 4.58
N ASP A 115 5.40 -18.26 5.19
CA ASP A 115 5.42 -16.93 5.82
C ASP A 115 5.93 -15.90 4.80
N ILE A 116 4.98 -15.19 4.16
CA ILE A 116 5.27 -14.18 3.14
C ILE A 116 4.66 -12.85 3.58
N ARG A 117 5.52 -11.83 3.64
CA ARG A 117 5.16 -10.45 4.00
C ARG A 117 5.17 -9.58 2.75
N VAL A 118 4.08 -8.84 2.55
CA VAL A 118 3.90 -7.94 1.41
C VAL A 118 3.55 -6.57 1.96
N GLY A 119 4.39 -5.57 1.67
CA GLY A 119 4.10 -4.18 1.99
C GLY A 119 2.97 -3.64 1.11
N GLY A 120 2.02 -2.95 1.70
CA GLY A 120 0.94 -2.27 0.99
C GLY A 120 0.89 -0.80 1.38
N LEU A 121 0.67 0.07 0.41
CA LEU A 121 0.39 1.48 0.70
C LEU A 121 -1.09 1.61 1.04
N ILE A 122 -1.39 1.83 2.32
CA ILE A 122 -2.70 2.30 2.75
C ILE A 122 -2.60 3.81 2.80
N ALA A 123 -3.35 4.51 1.93
CA ALA A 123 -3.44 5.95 1.97
C ALA A 123 -4.21 6.37 3.23
N ASN A 124 -3.51 6.54 4.34
CA ASN A 124 -4.09 7.10 5.56
C ASN A 124 -4.21 8.61 5.34
N ARG A 125 -5.38 9.05 4.88
CA ARG A 125 -5.73 10.47 4.90
C ARG A 125 -6.45 10.73 6.23
N PRO A 126 -6.16 11.85 6.92
CA PRO A 126 -6.93 12.23 8.11
C PRO A 126 -8.42 12.40 7.79
#